data_AF-A0A2V5ZAS2-F1
#
_entry.id   AF-A0A2V5ZAS2-F1
#
_cell.length_a   1.000
_cell.length_b   1.000
_cell.length_c   1.000
_cell.angle_alpha   90.00
_cell.angle_beta   90.00
_cell.angle_gamma   90.00
#
_symmetry.space_group_name_H-M   'P 1'
#
loop_
_entity.id
_entity.type
_entity.pdbx_description
1 polymer ?
#
loop_
_entity_poly.entity_id
_entity_poly.type
_entity_poly.pdbx_seq_one_letter_code
_entity_poly.pdbx_strand_id
1 'polypeptide(L)'
;MHQLLEIWFGWVLHGGYWGIIALMAMESSIIPIPSEIVIPPAAFLAAGGNLSMPGVILAGTIGSYVGAAIGYWICLFIGRP
;
A
#
# COMPACT_ATOMS: atom_id res chain seq x y z
N MET A 1 -3.94 -2.91 21.29
CA MET A 1 -4.35 -1.82 20.37
C MET A 1 -3.20 -0.86 20.05
N HIS A 2 -2.43 -0.35 21.02
CA HIS A 2 -1.29 0.55 20.76
C HIS A 2 -0.13 -0.08 19.96
N GLN A 3 0.25 -1.32 20.24
CA GLN A 3 1.40 -1.97 19.60
C GLN A 3 1.19 -2.27 18.10
N LEU A 4 -0.04 -2.60 17.70
CA LEU A 4 -0.36 -2.78 16.28
C LEU A 4 -0.27 -1.46 15.53
N LEU A 5 -0.80 -0.38 16.11
CA LEU A 5 -0.67 0.95 15.52
C LEU A 5 0.80 1.34 15.38
N GLU A 6 1.65 1.13 16.40
CA GLU A 6 3.08 1.45 16.31
C GLU A 6 3.82 0.66 15.22
N ILE A 7 3.54 -0.62 15.04
CA ILE A 7 4.16 -1.44 13.99
C ILE A 7 3.71 -0.92 12.61
N TRP A 8 2.41 -0.71 12.42
CA TRP A 8 1.85 -0.24 11.15
C TRP A 8 2.33 1.16 10.78
N PHE A 9 2.26 2.09 11.74
CA PHE A 9 2.85 3.42 11.58
C PHE A 9 4.33 3.32 11.30
N GLY A 10 5.08 2.43 11.98
CA GLY A 10 6.49 2.21 11.73
C GLY A 10 6.81 1.79 10.29
N TRP A 11 6.02 0.90 9.69
CA TRP A 11 6.24 0.44 8.31
C TRP A 11 5.99 1.55 7.29
N VAL A 12 4.95 2.35 7.51
CA VAL A 12 4.63 3.52 6.66
C VAL A 12 5.63 4.67 6.90
N LEU A 13 6.04 4.93 8.14
CA LEU A 13 6.98 5.99 8.53
C LEU A 13 8.38 5.76 7.96
N HIS A 14 8.92 4.54 8.09
CA HIS A 14 10.27 4.24 7.60
C HIS A 14 10.30 4.02 6.08
N GLY A 15 9.20 3.52 5.50
CA GLY A 15 9.10 3.26 4.06
C GLY A 15 8.69 4.47 3.21
N GLY A 16 8.06 5.49 3.81
CA GLY A 16 7.53 6.65 3.07
C GLY A 16 6.61 6.23 1.92
N TYR A 17 6.71 6.91 0.77
CA TYR A 17 5.93 6.56 -0.42
C TYR A 17 6.20 5.14 -0.95
N TRP A 18 7.43 4.64 -0.81
CA TRP A 18 7.79 3.28 -1.24
C TRP A 18 7.11 2.22 -0.36
N GLY A 19 7.00 2.47 0.94
CA GLY A 19 6.24 1.63 1.86
C GLY A 19 4.76 1.57 1.47
N ILE A 20 4.17 2.72 1.13
CA ILE A 20 2.78 2.80 0.64
C ILE A 20 2.61 2.00 -0.65
N ILE A 21 3.50 2.17 -1.63
CA ILE A 21 3.45 1.42 -2.90
C ILE A 21 3.52 -0.10 -2.66
N ALA A 22 4.47 -0.55 -1.84
CA ALA A 22 4.65 -1.97 -1.56
C ALA A 22 3.44 -2.58 -0.83
N LEU A 23 2.94 -1.90 0.20
CA LEU A 23 1.79 -2.36 0.97
C LEU A 23 0.50 -2.39 0.13
N MET A 24 0.28 -1.37 -0.72
CA MET A 24 -0.87 -1.33 -1.62
C MET A 24 -0.74 -2.33 -2.78
N ALA A 25 0.47 -2.61 -3.27
CA ALA A 25 0.69 -3.67 -4.24
C ALA A 25 0.44 -5.06 -3.63
N MET A 26 0.80 -5.27 -2.37
CA MET A 26 0.48 -6.50 -1.65
C MET A 26 -1.03 -6.64 -1.44
N GLU A 27 -1.70 -5.59 -0.98
CA GLU A 27 -3.17 -5.54 -0.81
C GLU A 27 -3.92 -5.88 -2.10
N SER A 28 -3.53 -5.25 -3.21
CA SER A 28 -4.19 -5.47 -4.51
C SER A 28 -3.77 -6.78 -5.19
N SER A 29 -2.86 -7.54 -4.58
CA SER A 29 -2.49 -8.88 -5.01
C SER A 29 -3.36 -9.95 -4.34
N ILE A 30 -2.85 -11.17 -4.25
CA ILE A 30 -3.53 -12.32 -3.64
C ILE A 30 -3.41 -12.28 -2.10
N ILE A 31 -2.63 -11.35 -1.54
CA ILE A 31 -2.42 -11.20 -0.09
C ILE A 31 -3.50 -10.25 0.46
N PRO A 32 -4.46 -10.74 1.26
CA PRO A 32 -5.52 -9.89 1.79
C PRO A 32 -4.98 -8.98 2.89
N ILE A 33 -4.64 -7.74 2.52
CA ILE A 33 -4.27 -6.67 3.46
C ILE A 33 -5.38 -5.62 3.41
N PRO A 34 -6.03 -5.26 4.52
CA PRO A 34 -7.01 -4.16 4.50
C PRO A 34 -6.33 -2.82 4.21
N SER A 35 -6.76 -2.14 3.15
CA SER A 35 -6.24 -0.82 2.74
C SER A 35 -6.52 0.28 3.78
N GLU A 36 -7.53 0.04 4.64
CA GLU A 36 -7.89 0.85 5.82
C GLU A 36 -6.78 0.93 6.87
N ILE A 37 -5.77 0.07 6.79
CA ILE A 37 -4.64 0.12 7.71
C ILE A 37 -3.39 0.73 7.05
N VAL A 38 -3.37 0.87 5.72
CA VAL A 38 -2.25 1.51 4.98
C VAL A 38 -2.50 3.01 4.78
N ILE A 39 -3.67 3.37 4.25
CA ILE A 39 -3.96 4.73 3.80
C ILE A 39 -4.20 5.72 4.96
N PRO A 40 -4.95 5.39 6.04
CA PRO A 40 -5.16 6.35 7.12
C PRO A 40 -3.89 6.78 7.87
N PRO A 41 -2.92 5.89 8.18
CA PRO A 41 -1.61 6.31 8.70
C PRO A 41 -0.84 7.19 7.71
N ALA A 42 -0.84 6.86 6.43
CA ALA A 42 -0.19 7.67 5.40
C ALA A 42 -0.81 9.06 5.25
N ALA A 43 -2.14 9.16 5.29
CA ALA A 43 -2.88 10.41 5.27
C ALA A 43 -2.65 11.23 6.54
N PHE A 44 -2.54 10.60 7.70
CA PHE A 44 -2.18 11.26 8.95
C PHE A 44 -0.78 11.89 8.88
N LEU A 45 0.20 11.14 8.36
CA LEU A 45 1.56 11.65 8.13
C LEU A 45 1.60 12.77 7.09
N ALA A 46 0.74 12.71 6.07
CA ALA A 46 0.59 13.77 5.09
C ALA A 46 -0.01 15.05 5.68
N ALA A 47 -1.02 14.91 6.54
CA ALA A 47 -1.60 16.04 7.27
C ALA A 47 -0.58 16.68 8.23
N GLY A 48 0.33 15.88 8.80
CA GLY A 48 1.44 16.35 9.63
C GLY A 48 2.64 16.93 8.87
N GLY A 49 2.58 17.01 7.54
CA GLY A 49 3.63 17.59 6.69
C GLY A 49 4.85 16.68 6.42
N ASN A 50 4.83 15.44 6.91
CA ASN A 50 5.91 14.46 6.64
C ASN A 50 5.78 13.84 5.25
N LEU A 51 4.56 13.78 4.71
CA LEU A 51 4.25 13.35 3.34
C LEU A 51 3.37 14.41 2.67
N SER A 52 3.21 14.32 1.36
CA SER A 52 2.29 15.15 0.59
C SER A 52 1.02 14.34 0.29
N MET A 53 -0.15 14.96 0.47
CA MET A 53 -1.42 14.30 0.18
C MET A 53 -1.52 13.82 -1.28
N PRO A 54 -1.12 14.62 -2.29
CA PRO A 54 -1.08 14.12 -3.68
C PRO A 54 -0.10 12.95 -3.86
N GLY A 55 1.05 12.98 -3.18
CA GLY A 55 2.03 11.89 -3.23
C GLY A 55 1.50 10.59 -2.63
N VAL A 56 0.74 10.65 -1.54
CA VAL A 56 0.08 9.47 -0.95
C VAL A 56 -0.96 8.89 -1.90
N ILE A 57 -1.76 9.74 -2.54
CA ILE A 57 -2.76 9.31 -3.54
C ILE A 57 -2.08 8.63 -4.74
N LEU A 58 -1.03 9.24 -5.27
CA LEU A 58 -0.26 8.66 -6.39
C LEU A 58 0.43 7.35 -5.99
N ALA A 59 1.08 7.31 -4.84
CA ALA A 59 1.75 6.12 -4.32
C ALA A 59 0.76 4.96 -4.13
N GLY A 60 -0.42 5.24 -3.56
CA GLY A 60 -1.47 4.24 -3.40
C GLY A 60 -2.01 3.73 -4.73
N THR A 61 -2.26 4.65 -5.67
CA THR A 61 -2.75 4.31 -7.02
C THR A 61 -1.76 3.44 -7.79
N ILE A 62 -0.47 3.80 -7.75
CA ILE A 62 0.60 3.04 -8.40
C ILE A 62 0.75 1.66 -7.75
N GLY A 63 0.75 1.59 -6.42
CA GLY A 63 0.83 0.33 -5.69
C GLY A 63 -0.30 -0.62 -6.07
N SER A 64 -1.55 -0.18 -5.97
CA SER A 64 -2.70 -1.02 -6.36
C SER A 64 -2.65 -1.45 -7.82
N TYR A 65 -2.29 -0.55 -8.73
CA TYR A 65 -2.16 -0.89 -10.15
C TYR A 65 -1.11 -1.99 -10.37
N VAL A 66 0.05 -1.90 -9.70
CA VAL A 66 1.12 -2.90 -9.78
C VAL A 66 0.66 -4.24 -9.20
N GLY A 67 -0.02 -4.24 -8.04
CA GLY A 67 -0.56 -5.46 -7.42
C GLY A 67 -1.56 -6.18 -8.33
N ALA A 68 -2.52 -5.44 -8.87
CA ALA A 68 -3.51 -5.95 -9.82
C ALA A 68 -2.87 -6.46 -11.12
N ALA A 69 -1.89 -5.73 -11.66
CA ALA A 69 -1.17 -6.14 -12.87
C ALA A 69 -0.42 -7.46 -12.65
N ILE A 70 0.28 -7.60 -11.52
CA ILE A 70 0.97 -8.86 -11.16
C ILE A 70 -0.04 -10.02 -11.11
N GLY A 71 -1.18 -9.82 -10.43
CA GLY A 71 -2.25 -10.81 -10.37
C GLY A 71 -2.78 -11.19 -11.76
N TYR A 72 -3.02 -10.19 -12.61
CA TYR A 72 -3.47 -10.42 -13.99
C TYR A 72 -2.48 -11.26 -14.79
N TRP A 73 -1.19 -10.93 -14.76
CA TRP A 73 -0.16 -11.68 -15.49
C TRP A 73 -0.02 -13.11 -14.97
N ILE A 74 -0.01 -13.32 -13.64
CA ILE A 74 0.06 -14.65 -13.04
C ILE A 74 -1.14 -15.50 -13.51
N CYS A 75 -2.35 -14.97 -13.43
CA CYS A 75 -3.56 -15.64 -13.90
C CYS A 75 -3.53 -15.88 -15.41
N LEU A 76 -2.97 -14.96 -16.20
CA LEU A 76 -2.82 -15.13 -17.65
C LEU A 76 -1.82 -16.24 -18.00
N PHE A 77 -0.73 -16.39 -17.25
CA PHE A 77 0.25 -17.46 -17.48
C PHE A 77 -0.26 -18.83 -17.01
N ILE A 78 -0.91 -18.90 -15.84
CA ILE A 78 -1.39 -20.16 -15.24
C ILE A 78 -2.72 -20.61 -15.85
N GLY A 79 -3.60 -19.67 -16.21
CA GLY A 79 -4.95 -19.96 -16.70
C GLY A 79 -5.04 -20.34 -18.17
N ARG A 80 -3.92 -20.38 -18.90
CA ARG A 80 -3.88 -20.90 -20.27
C ARG A 80 -3.75 -22.43 -20.21
N PRO A 81 -4.72 -23.18 -20.78
CA PRO A 81 -4.67 -24.65 -20.81
C PRO A 81 -3.57 -25.18 -21.72
#